data_AF-A0A933JRB4-F1
#
_entry.id   AF-A0A933JRB4-F1
#
_cell.length_a   1.000
_cell.length_b   1.000
_cell.length_c   1.000
_cell.angle_alpha   90.00
_cell.angle_beta   90.00
_cell.angle_gamma   90.00
#
_symmetry.space_group_name_H-M   'P 1'
#
loop_
_entity.id
_entity.type
_entity.pdbx_description
1 polymer ?
#
loop_
_entity_poly.entity_id
_entity_poly.type
_entity_poly.pdbx_seq_one_letter_code
_entity_poly.pdbx_strand_id
1 'polypeptide(L)'
;MKGLWDNIGLIVGVLYLILQILPYLKKKRDEAAEYAASEPFDADSGQTQQATINPPQAAEAPSFDDEVFGLEARVNGLAQSLGNRPGPAAVLGKVIESRIRPQLIGARELLRLAVDDPGLLYDAHQTLEDIGLRIAVIETMAKWRSDPKLGGFLADADAIAHALLVPLTEHAQAGAIEFPTQRPLCVPADPEGEAIWIGLLEDYPLIFVPDDFGDDLYRWPSIAHEIGHLIWHRVPGYGAEVMKKLDLEGSTRLAIQGRSFDVKPAYRAWIQELVADAFALLILGPAGLRGLIHSFRNPTQPRATRVAAIYRDGTFEEHPPAELRVLLGAALLTEIGFDVEAKVLVAEWTREHASTEGILVPLPQSRAVISVPTEVWLEVGRPIMLEWYALSYSSLGGHEIRSVHGVEMTPGMWKKVSQRAADLVSGTSFNDDPKIVVAAAIEARARSPGAKLRLERAVREAILGLDAKEKRVADRNYARTGRTTQSQLLRDAIVLRELLSRPRAQVGQRARRGRASAL
;
A
#
# COMPACT_ATOMS: atom_id res chain seq x y z
N MET A 1 28.50 32.59 19.52
CA MET A 1 28.77 32.84 18.09
C MET A 1 28.62 31.61 17.20
N LYS A 2 29.01 30.38 17.60
CA LYS A 2 28.81 29.15 16.79
C LYS A 2 27.34 28.90 16.38
N GLY A 3 26.39 29.00 17.32
CA GLY A 3 24.97 28.77 17.02
C GLY A 3 24.27 29.83 16.15
N LEU A 4 24.92 30.96 15.83
CA LEU A 4 24.37 31.93 14.88
C LEU A 4 24.60 31.49 13.43
N TRP A 5 25.72 30.81 13.16
CA TRP A 5 26.08 30.34 11.82
C TRP A 5 25.30 29.09 11.40
N ASP A 6 25.00 28.20 12.34
CA ASP A 6 24.20 27.00 12.07
C ASP A 6 22.75 27.36 11.66
N ASN A 7 22.19 28.41 12.26
CA ASN A 7 20.87 28.92 11.91
C ASN A 7 20.85 29.61 10.53
N ILE A 8 21.95 30.26 10.13
CA ILE A 8 22.05 30.87 8.79
C ILE A 8 22.08 29.78 7.72
N GLY A 9 22.78 28.67 7.94
CA GLY A 9 22.80 27.54 7.00
C GLY A 9 21.42 26.90 6.81
N LEU A 10 20.66 26.73 7.91
CA LEU A 10 19.29 26.22 7.85
C LEU A 10 18.35 27.18 7.11
N ILE A 11 18.43 28.49 7.41
CA ILE A 11 17.61 29.52 6.77
C ILE A 11 17.91 29.60 5.26
N VAL A 12 19.18 29.53 4.86
CA VAL A 12 19.58 29.52 3.45
C VAL A 12 19.09 28.25 2.75
N GLY A 13 19.17 27.08 3.40
CA GLY A 13 18.66 25.82 2.86
C GLY A 13 17.14 25.83 2.66
N VAL A 14 16.38 26.37 3.62
CA VAL A 14 14.93 26.52 3.51
C VAL A 14 14.55 27.53 2.43
N LEU A 15 15.24 28.68 2.35
CA LEU A 15 15.01 29.67 1.29
C LEU A 15 15.33 29.11 -0.10
N TYR A 16 16.40 28.32 -0.23
CA TYR A 16 16.73 27.64 -1.49
C TYR A 16 15.64 26.65 -1.90
N LEU A 17 15.12 25.84 -0.95
CA LEU A 17 14.02 24.92 -1.21
C LEU A 17 12.73 25.65 -1.65
N ILE A 18 12.39 26.76 -0.97
CA ILE A 18 11.23 27.61 -1.33
C ILE A 18 11.40 28.19 -2.74
N LEU A 19 12.60 28.64 -3.10
CA LEU A 19 12.90 29.19 -4.42
C LEU A 19 12.84 28.14 -5.54
N GLN A 20 13.14 26.87 -5.25
CA GLN A 20 12.97 25.76 -6.20
C GLN A 20 11.50 25.37 -6.40
N ILE A 21 10.67 25.51 -5.35
CA ILE A 21 9.23 25.15 -5.39
C ILE A 21 8.37 26.28 -6.01
N LEU A 22 8.82 27.55 -5.91
CA LEU A 22 8.08 28.72 -6.40
C LEU A 22 7.72 28.68 -7.91
N PRO A 23 8.61 28.27 -8.85
CA PRO A 23 8.26 28.10 -10.25
C PRO A 23 7.18 27.05 -10.49
N TYR A 24 7.19 25.97 -9.69
CA TYR A 24 6.19 24.90 -9.78
C TYR A 24 4.82 25.34 -9.27
N LEU A 25 4.78 26.03 -8.11
CA LEU A 25 3.54 26.61 -7.60
C LEU A 25 2.98 27.70 -8.51
N LYS A 26 3.87 28.50 -9.15
CA LYS A 26 3.48 29.48 -10.15
C LYS A 26 2.87 28.79 -11.37
N LYS A 27 3.50 27.73 -11.90
CA LYS A 27 2.98 26.93 -13.01
C LYS A 27 1.60 26.33 -12.68
N LYS A 28 1.44 25.69 -11.52
CA LYS A 28 0.14 25.16 -11.05
C LYS A 28 -0.94 26.23 -10.91
N ARG A 29 -0.57 27.41 -10.39
CA ARG A 29 -1.50 28.54 -10.25
C ARG A 29 -1.89 29.12 -11.61
N ASP A 30 -0.94 29.23 -12.53
CA ASP A 30 -1.17 29.76 -13.87
C ASP A 30 -2.00 28.75 -14.71
N GLU A 31 -1.75 27.43 -14.57
CA GLU A 31 -2.61 26.35 -15.12
C GLU A 31 -4.03 26.37 -14.53
N ALA A 32 -4.16 26.58 -13.21
CA ALA A 32 -5.47 26.70 -12.56
C ALA A 32 -6.21 27.98 -12.97
N ALA A 33 -5.50 29.07 -13.22
CA ALA A 33 -6.07 30.32 -13.72
C ALA A 33 -6.48 30.22 -15.19
N GLU A 34 -5.69 29.53 -16.03
CA GLU A 34 -6.01 29.22 -17.43
C GLU A 34 -7.22 28.25 -17.52
N TYR A 35 -7.32 27.31 -16.57
CA TYR A 35 -8.47 26.42 -16.40
C TYR A 35 -9.73 27.15 -15.90
N ALA A 36 -9.58 28.18 -15.06
CA ALA A 36 -10.70 29.00 -14.59
C ALA A 36 -11.16 30.05 -15.62
N ALA A 37 -10.28 30.46 -16.54
CA ALA A 37 -10.54 31.47 -17.56
C ALA A 37 -10.95 30.92 -18.93
N SER A 38 -10.93 29.60 -19.14
CA SER A 38 -11.41 28.97 -20.38
C SER A 38 -12.93 28.83 -20.34
N GLU A 39 -13.62 29.77 -21.01
CA GLU A 39 -15.02 29.59 -21.42
C GLU A 39 -15.17 28.48 -22.48
N PRO A 40 -16.39 27.94 -22.70
CA PRO A 40 -16.62 26.81 -23.59
C PRO A 40 -16.20 27.17 -25.02
N PHE A 41 -15.39 26.30 -25.61
CA PHE A 41 -14.82 26.44 -26.93
C PHE A 41 -15.92 26.36 -28.00
N ASP A 42 -16.32 27.51 -28.56
CA ASP A 42 -17.03 27.58 -29.84
C ASP A 42 -16.03 27.30 -30.96
N ALA A 43 -16.28 26.20 -31.68
CA ALA A 43 -15.56 25.89 -32.90
C ALA A 43 -16.06 26.82 -34.01
N ASP A 44 -15.23 27.80 -34.39
CA ASP A 44 -15.00 28.32 -35.76
C ASP A 44 -14.47 29.76 -35.70
N SER A 45 -13.20 29.96 -36.08
CA SER A 45 -12.70 31.10 -36.86
C SER A 45 -11.17 31.17 -36.76
N GLY A 46 -10.53 31.29 -37.92
CA GLY A 46 -9.09 31.24 -38.07
C GLY A 46 -8.37 32.58 -37.89
N GLN A 47 -7.09 32.52 -38.26
CA GLN A 47 -6.06 33.58 -38.35
C GLN A 47 -5.21 33.80 -37.09
N THR A 48 -4.16 32.98 -36.96
CA THR A 48 -3.01 33.26 -36.10
C THR A 48 -2.00 34.14 -36.84
N GLN A 49 -1.74 35.33 -36.31
CA GLN A 49 -0.61 36.18 -36.71
C GLN A 49 0.71 35.51 -36.30
N GLN A 50 1.61 35.29 -37.26
CA GLN A 50 2.97 34.83 -36.99
C GLN A 50 3.79 35.98 -36.40
N ALA A 51 4.03 35.93 -35.09
CA ALA A 51 5.10 36.69 -34.46
C ALA A 51 6.43 35.97 -34.69
N THR A 52 7.38 36.64 -35.33
CA THR A 52 8.77 36.20 -35.47
C THR A 52 9.46 36.23 -34.11
N ILE A 53 9.46 35.08 -33.43
CA ILE A 53 10.32 34.82 -32.28
C ILE A 53 11.69 34.40 -32.83
N ASN A 54 12.74 35.18 -32.53
CA ASN A 54 14.10 34.75 -32.81
C ASN A 54 14.37 33.44 -32.05
N PRO A 55 14.84 32.38 -32.72
CA PRO A 55 15.14 31.13 -32.04
C PRO A 55 16.23 31.38 -30.99
N PRO A 56 16.07 30.88 -29.75
CA PRO A 56 17.18 30.81 -28.83
C PRO A 56 18.32 30.07 -29.54
N GLN A 57 19.54 30.61 -29.44
CA GLN A 57 20.75 29.96 -29.94
C GLN A 57 20.74 28.51 -29.43
N ALA A 58 20.72 27.55 -30.35
CA ALA A 58 20.71 26.14 -30.02
C ALA A 58 21.95 25.84 -29.18
N ALA A 59 21.76 25.58 -27.88
CA ALA A 59 22.76 24.86 -27.12
C ALA A 59 23.00 23.55 -27.88
N GLU A 60 24.26 23.23 -28.20
CA GLU A 60 24.62 21.96 -28.83
C GLU A 60 23.98 20.84 -27.99
N ALA A 61 23.07 20.08 -28.60
CA ALA A 61 22.43 18.97 -27.93
C ALA A 61 23.54 18.01 -27.47
N PRO A 62 23.55 17.57 -26.19
CA PRO A 62 24.56 16.63 -25.71
C PRO A 62 24.58 15.41 -26.62
N SER A 63 25.78 14.92 -26.95
CA SER A 63 25.89 13.72 -27.77
C SER A 63 25.31 12.53 -26.99
N PHE A 64 24.67 11.58 -27.68
CA PHE A 64 24.15 10.36 -27.02
C PHE A 64 25.25 9.59 -26.28
N ASP A 65 26.49 9.68 -26.75
CA ASP A 65 27.66 9.11 -26.08
C ASP A 65 27.92 9.76 -24.71
N ASP A 66 27.73 11.08 -24.59
CA ASP A 66 27.86 11.79 -23.31
C ASP A 66 26.75 11.40 -22.32
N GLU A 67 25.52 11.20 -22.82
CA GLU A 67 24.39 10.74 -22.02
C GLU A 67 24.63 9.33 -21.47
N VAL A 68 24.99 8.38 -22.33
CA VAL A 68 25.32 7.01 -21.93
C VAL A 68 26.48 7.00 -20.93
N PHE A 69 27.55 7.73 -21.20
CA PHE A 69 28.70 7.82 -20.30
C PHE A 69 28.31 8.41 -18.94
N GLY A 70 27.44 9.43 -18.93
CA GLY A 70 26.87 10.01 -17.71
C GLY A 70 26.07 9.00 -16.90
N LEU A 71 25.22 8.20 -17.55
CA LEU A 71 24.45 7.14 -16.89
C LEU A 71 25.36 6.00 -16.38
N GLU A 72 26.36 5.58 -17.16
CA GLU A 72 27.35 4.57 -16.75
C GLU A 72 28.13 5.03 -15.50
N ALA A 73 28.56 6.30 -15.47
CA ALA A 73 29.25 6.88 -14.33
C ALA A 73 28.37 6.88 -13.06
N ARG A 74 27.09 7.25 -13.20
CA ARG A 74 26.10 7.21 -12.09
C ARG A 74 25.86 5.79 -11.59
N VAL A 75 25.65 4.83 -12.50
CA VAL A 75 25.47 3.40 -12.18
C VAL A 75 26.67 2.86 -11.42
N ASN A 76 27.89 3.14 -11.88
CA ASN A 76 29.11 2.67 -11.24
C ASN A 76 29.31 3.32 -9.85
N GLY A 77 29.05 4.62 -9.72
CA GLY A 77 29.10 5.32 -8.43
C GLY A 77 28.10 4.76 -7.42
N LEU A 78 26.87 4.51 -7.86
CA LEU A 78 25.84 3.89 -7.02
C LEU A 78 26.21 2.47 -6.61
N ALA A 79 26.60 1.61 -7.56
CA ALA A 79 27.00 0.24 -7.29
C ALA A 79 28.15 0.17 -6.28
N GLN A 80 29.15 1.05 -6.41
CA GLN A 80 30.25 1.16 -5.45
C GLN A 80 29.76 1.63 -4.07
N SER A 81 28.87 2.63 -4.03
CA SER A 81 28.37 3.19 -2.77
C SER A 81 27.42 2.26 -2.01
N LEU A 82 26.67 1.42 -2.72
CA LEU A 82 25.63 0.54 -2.19
C LEU A 82 26.11 -0.91 -2.00
N GLY A 83 27.03 -1.40 -2.84
CA GLY A 83 27.43 -2.81 -2.88
C GLY A 83 28.04 -3.35 -1.59
N ASN A 84 28.62 -2.47 -0.76
CA ASN A 84 29.20 -2.85 0.53
C ASN A 84 28.27 -2.57 1.73
N ARG A 85 27.08 -1.99 1.50
CA ARG A 85 26.15 -1.66 2.58
C ARG A 85 25.28 -2.86 2.91
N PRO A 86 25.05 -3.18 4.19
CA PRO A 86 24.11 -4.23 4.58
C PRO A 86 22.65 -3.78 4.39
N GLY A 87 21.73 -4.75 4.45
CA GLY A 87 20.30 -4.50 4.55
C GLY A 87 19.65 -3.97 3.26
N PRO A 88 18.63 -3.11 3.35
CA PRO A 88 17.89 -2.56 2.20
C PRO A 88 18.77 -1.87 1.14
N ALA A 89 19.88 -1.26 1.54
CA ALA A 89 20.82 -0.66 0.59
C ALA A 89 21.49 -1.70 -0.32
N ALA A 90 21.71 -2.93 0.18
CA ALA A 90 22.23 -4.03 -0.63
C ALA A 90 21.24 -4.46 -1.72
N VAL A 91 19.93 -4.37 -1.44
CA VAL A 91 18.87 -4.66 -2.42
C VAL A 91 18.95 -3.70 -3.60
N LEU A 92 19.11 -2.40 -3.33
CA LEU A 92 19.29 -1.39 -4.38
C LEU A 92 20.55 -1.66 -5.21
N GLY A 93 21.66 -2.03 -4.56
CA GLY A 93 22.87 -2.47 -5.24
C GLY A 93 22.63 -3.66 -6.19
N LYS A 94 21.88 -4.67 -5.74
CA LYS A 94 21.53 -5.82 -6.58
C LYS A 94 20.65 -5.42 -7.77
N VAL A 95 19.73 -4.49 -7.59
CA VAL A 95 18.83 -4.02 -8.66
C VAL A 95 19.63 -3.28 -9.74
N ILE A 96 20.60 -2.46 -9.33
CA ILE A 96 21.53 -1.82 -10.27
C ILE A 96 22.25 -2.86 -11.12
N GLU A 97 22.82 -3.89 -10.48
CA GLU A 97 23.62 -4.91 -11.18
C GLU A 97 22.78 -5.85 -12.06
N SER A 98 21.60 -6.26 -11.58
CA SER A 98 20.78 -7.27 -12.26
C SER A 98 19.79 -6.70 -13.28
N ARG A 99 19.41 -5.41 -13.18
CA ARG A 99 18.39 -4.79 -14.03
C ARG A 99 18.94 -3.61 -14.82
N ILE A 100 19.49 -2.62 -14.13
CA ILE A 100 19.89 -1.35 -14.77
C ILE A 100 21.12 -1.53 -15.67
N ARG A 101 22.15 -2.20 -15.18
CA ARG A 101 23.39 -2.41 -15.96
C ARG A 101 23.13 -3.18 -17.27
N PRO A 102 22.37 -4.29 -17.29
CA PRO A 102 21.98 -4.95 -18.54
C PRO A 102 21.20 -4.05 -19.50
N GLN A 103 20.26 -3.25 -19.01
CA GLN A 103 19.49 -2.31 -19.85
C GLN A 103 20.40 -1.26 -20.49
N LEU A 104 21.36 -0.72 -19.74
CA LEU A 104 22.32 0.27 -20.25
C LEU A 104 23.24 -0.32 -21.33
N ILE A 105 23.67 -1.58 -21.17
CA ILE A 105 24.40 -2.33 -22.21
C ILE A 105 23.53 -2.49 -23.46
N GLY A 106 22.25 -2.82 -23.29
CA GLY A 106 21.28 -2.93 -24.39
C GLY A 106 21.06 -1.61 -25.13
N ALA A 107 20.90 -0.50 -24.40
CA ALA A 107 20.73 0.83 -24.97
C ALA A 107 21.96 1.28 -25.79
N ARG A 108 23.17 0.95 -25.31
CA ARG A 108 24.41 1.19 -26.05
C ARG A 108 24.48 0.40 -27.35
N GLU A 109 24.00 -0.84 -27.35
CA GLU A 109 23.92 -1.64 -28.58
C GLU A 109 22.87 -1.08 -29.54
N LEU A 110 21.72 -0.61 -29.05
CA LEU A 110 20.73 0.07 -29.90
C LEU A 110 21.30 1.32 -30.56
N LEU A 111 22.03 2.17 -29.82
CA LEU A 111 22.72 3.34 -30.40
C LEU A 111 23.75 2.94 -31.46
N ARG A 112 24.48 1.84 -31.23
CA ARG A 112 25.44 1.31 -32.21
C ARG A 112 24.74 0.88 -33.51
N LEU A 113 23.61 0.18 -33.40
CA LEU A 113 22.81 -0.25 -34.54
C LEU A 113 22.11 0.92 -35.23
N ALA A 114 21.79 1.99 -34.50
CA ALA A 114 21.12 3.16 -35.02
C ALA A 114 21.97 3.98 -36.01
N VAL A 115 23.29 3.72 -36.05
CA VAL A 115 24.18 4.22 -37.11
C VAL A 115 23.76 3.69 -38.48
N ASP A 116 23.34 2.41 -38.54
CA ASP A 116 22.92 1.73 -39.76
C ASP A 116 21.40 1.85 -39.98
N ASP A 117 20.60 1.95 -38.91
CA ASP A 117 19.16 2.14 -38.94
C ASP A 117 18.70 3.30 -38.04
N PRO A 118 18.59 4.53 -38.58
CA PRO A 118 18.18 5.70 -37.81
C PRO A 118 16.81 5.57 -37.14
N GLY A 119 15.96 4.64 -37.58
CA GLY A 119 14.68 4.36 -36.93
C GLY A 119 14.82 3.89 -35.47
N LEU A 120 15.97 3.30 -35.12
CA LEU A 120 16.27 2.82 -33.77
C LEU A 120 16.71 3.95 -32.80
N LEU A 121 16.99 5.16 -33.30
CA LEU A 121 17.39 6.29 -32.44
C LEU A 121 16.30 6.65 -31.43
N TYR A 122 15.04 6.59 -31.85
CA TYR A 122 13.91 6.89 -30.97
C TYR A 122 13.81 5.88 -29.82
N ASP A 123 13.91 4.58 -30.13
CA ASP A 123 13.85 3.50 -29.14
C ASP A 123 15.04 3.56 -28.17
N ALA A 124 16.24 3.84 -28.70
CA ALA A 124 17.44 4.03 -27.88
C ALA A 124 17.28 5.21 -26.91
N HIS A 125 16.76 6.33 -27.38
CA HIS A 125 16.53 7.52 -26.57
C HIS A 125 15.48 7.26 -25.48
N GLN A 126 14.33 6.69 -25.83
CA GLN A 126 13.29 6.32 -24.85
C GLN A 126 13.83 5.35 -23.79
N THR A 127 14.69 4.41 -24.19
CA THR A 127 15.34 3.48 -23.26
C THR A 127 16.29 4.22 -22.31
N LEU A 128 17.08 5.17 -22.80
CA LEU A 128 17.99 5.97 -21.97
C LEU A 128 17.24 6.88 -21.00
N GLU A 129 16.15 7.51 -21.44
CA GLU A 129 15.28 8.32 -20.59
C GLU A 129 14.70 7.48 -19.43
N ASP A 130 14.16 6.29 -19.73
CA ASP A 130 13.64 5.36 -18.71
C ASP A 130 14.74 4.91 -17.74
N ILE A 131 15.92 4.55 -18.24
CA ILE A 131 17.08 4.21 -17.40
C ILE A 131 17.48 5.41 -16.51
N GLY A 132 17.51 6.62 -17.06
CA GLY A 132 17.87 7.84 -16.34
C GLY A 132 16.91 8.14 -15.19
N LEU A 133 15.60 7.99 -15.44
CA LEU A 133 14.54 8.12 -14.44
C LEU A 133 14.69 7.09 -13.33
N ARG A 134 14.89 5.82 -13.71
CA ARG A 134 15.13 4.70 -12.79
C ARG A 134 16.35 4.91 -11.89
N ILE A 135 17.46 5.41 -12.44
CA ILE A 135 18.67 5.75 -11.67
C ILE A 135 18.38 6.89 -10.68
N ALA A 136 17.67 7.94 -11.10
CA ALA A 136 17.31 9.06 -10.22
C ALA A 136 16.44 8.62 -9.03
N VAL A 137 15.53 7.67 -9.26
CA VAL A 137 14.70 7.05 -8.24
C VAL A 137 15.55 6.24 -7.25
N ILE A 138 16.50 5.42 -7.74
CA ILE A 138 17.44 4.67 -6.88
C ILE A 138 18.35 5.61 -6.07
N GLU A 139 18.85 6.70 -6.66
CA GLU A 139 19.65 7.74 -5.96
C GLU A 139 18.86 8.38 -4.82
N THR A 140 17.58 8.68 -5.08
CA THR A 140 16.69 9.29 -4.09
C THR A 140 16.48 8.35 -2.90
N MET A 141 16.25 7.07 -3.15
CA MET A 141 16.13 6.09 -2.08
C MET A 141 17.45 5.85 -1.34
N ALA A 142 18.58 5.80 -2.05
CA ALA A 142 19.89 5.70 -1.43
C ALA A 142 20.15 6.90 -0.49
N LYS A 143 19.71 8.10 -0.88
CA LYS A 143 19.78 9.31 -0.06
C LYS A 143 18.86 9.21 1.16
N TRP A 144 17.60 8.83 0.99
CA TRP A 144 16.66 8.63 2.11
C TRP A 144 17.16 7.61 3.12
N ARG A 145 17.70 6.49 2.65
CA ARG A 145 18.27 5.43 3.51
C ARG A 145 19.59 5.83 4.17
N SER A 146 20.29 6.83 3.63
CA SER A 146 21.51 7.39 4.24
C SER A 146 21.22 8.47 5.27
N ASP A 147 20.05 9.10 5.22
CA ASP A 147 19.62 10.06 6.22
C ASP A 147 19.39 9.34 7.58
N PRO A 148 20.00 9.78 8.68
CA PRO A 148 19.86 9.08 9.97
C PRO A 148 18.43 9.01 10.51
N LYS A 149 17.61 10.03 10.25
CA LYS A 149 16.24 10.10 10.77
C LYS A 149 15.31 9.28 9.88
N LEU A 150 15.27 9.60 8.59
CA LEU A 150 14.41 8.94 7.61
C LEU A 150 14.82 7.48 7.37
N GLY A 151 16.13 7.21 7.27
CA GLY A 151 16.65 5.85 7.14
C GLY A 151 16.30 4.97 8.35
N GLY A 152 16.29 5.54 9.56
CA GLY A 152 15.82 4.85 10.77
C GLY A 152 14.33 4.50 10.70
N PHE A 153 13.48 5.45 10.30
CA PHE A 153 12.05 5.20 10.14
C PHE A 153 11.74 4.15 9.07
N LEU A 154 12.42 4.22 7.92
CA LEU A 154 12.22 3.24 6.86
C LEU A 154 12.72 1.86 7.27
N ALA A 155 13.76 1.76 8.11
CA ALA A 155 14.18 0.49 8.68
C ALA A 155 13.15 -0.09 9.66
N ASP A 156 12.53 0.75 10.50
CA ASP A 156 11.42 0.34 11.36
C ASP A 156 10.23 -0.14 10.51
N ALA A 157 9.90 0.60 9.44
CA ALA A 157 8.84 0.24 8.51
C ALA A 157 9.12 -1.11 7.84
N ASP A 158 10.34 -1.35 7.34
CA ASP A 158 10.72 -2.64 6.73
C ASP A 158 10.58 -3.80 7.72
N ALA A 159 10.96 -3.59 8.99
CA ALA A 159 10.85 -4.60 10.04
C ALA A 159 9.39 -4.90 10.38
N ILE A 160 8.55 -3.87 10.50
CA ILE A 160 7.10 -4.03 10.70
C ILE A 160 6.48 -4.77 9.51
N ALA A 161 6.72 -4.29 8.29
CA ALA A 161 6.20 -4.90 7.07
C ALA A 161 6.62 -6.36 6.96
N HIS A 162 7.89 -6.67 7.23
CA HIS A 162 8.38 -8.04 7.18
C HIS A 162 7.62 -8.92 8.16
N ALA A 163 7.53 -8.50 9.42
CA ALA A 163 6.84 -9.22 10.46
C ALA A 163 5.35 -9.46 10.15
N LEU A 164 4.66 -8.46 9.59
CA LEU A 164 3.26 -8.57 9.21
C LEU A 164 3.05 -9.48 7.97
N LEU A 165 4.05 -9.58 7.10
CA LEU A 165 4.03 -10.46 5.93
C LEU A 165 4.37 -11.93 6.23
N VAL A 166 5.15 -12.21 7.29
CA VAL A 166 5.59 -13.58 7.60
C VAL A 166 4.46 -14.61 7.58
N PRO A 167 3.30 -14.40 8.24
CA PRO A 167 2.21 -15.39 8.22
C PRO A 167 1.65 -15.66 6.81
N LEU A 168 1.61 -14.64 5.96
CA LEU A 168 1.14 -14.74 4.57
C LEU A 168 2.14 -15.50 3.71
N THR A 169 3.44 -15.21 3.86
CA THR A 169 4.51 -15.93 3.17
C THR A 169 4.56 -17.40 3.59
N GLU A 170 4.44 -17.70 4.89
CA GLU A 170 4.38 -19.08 5.41
C GLU A 170 3.17 -19.84 4.85
N HIS A 171 2.00 -19.20 4.80
CA HIS A 171 0.80 -19.78 4.20
C HIS A 171 0.99 -20.06 2.70
N ALA A 172 1.52 -19.09 1.96
CA ALA A 172 1.77 -19.23 0.52
C ALA A 172 2.74 -20.39 0.23
N GLN A 173 3.83 -20.50 1.00
CA GLN A 173 4.79 -21.60 0.88
C GLN A 173 4.15 -22.95 1.19
N ALA A 174 3.33 -23.04 2.24
CA ALA A 174 2.63 -24.28 2.60
C ALA A 174 1.59 -24.71 1.55
N GLY A 175 0.93 -23.73 0.92
CA GLY A 175 -0.07 -23.93 -0.12
C GLY A 175 0.47 -24.05 -1.55
N ALA A 176 1.79 -23.93 -1.75
CA ALA A 176 2.42 -23.78 -3.07
C ALA A 176 1.79 -22.65 -3.92
N ILE A 177 1.41 -21.56 -3.25
CA ILE A 177 0.88 -20.34 -3.88
C ILE A 177 2.06 -19.45 -4.23
N GLU A 178 2.08 -18.92 -5.46
CA GLU A 178 3.08 -17.94 -5.87
C GLU A 178 2.89 -16.65 -5.07
N PHE A 179 3.92 -16.29 -4.31
CA PHE A 179 3.96 -15.08 -3.49
C PHE A 179 5.41 -14.66 -3.26
N PRO A 180 5.73 -13.34 -3.20
CA PRO A 180 7.07 -12.87 -2.92
C PRO A 180 7.63 -13.46 -1.61
N THR A 181 8.88 -13.91 -1.64
CA THR A 181 9.58 -14.49 -0.48
C THR A 181 10.70 -13.58 0.04
N GLN A 182 10.99 -12.53 -0.71
CA GLN A 182 11.95 -11.49 -0.38
C GLN A 182 11.42 -10.66 0.80
N ARG A 183 12.33 -10.10 1.59
CA ARG A 183 11.97 -9.13 2.63
C ARG A 183 11.33 -7.89 1.96
N PRO A 184 10.23 -7.35 2.49
CA PRO A 184 9.62 -6.15 1.92
C PRO A 184 10.54 -4.94 2.02
N LEU A 185 10.35 -4.02 1.09
CA LEU A 185 11.01 -2.73 1.05
C LEU A 185 9.97 -1.62 1.16
N CYS A 186 10.04 -0.86 2.24
CA CYS A 186 9.22 0.32 2.44
C CYS A 186 9.82 1.52 1.71
N VAL A 187 8.99 2.23 0.97
CA VAL A 187 9.34 3.45 0.22
C VAL A 187 8.33 4.54 0.57
N PRO A 188 8.75 5.81 0.72
CA PRO A 188 7.81 6.92 0.80
C PRO A 188 6.84 6.91 -0.39
N ALA A 189 5.56 7.16 -0.12
CA ALA A 189 4.51 7.29 -1.11
C ALA A 189 4.68 8.64 -1.82
N ASP A 190 5.17 8.60 -3.07
CA ASP A 190 5.27 9.75 -3.95
C ASP A 190 4.39 9.49 -5.18
N PRO A 191 3.32 10.28 -5.42
CA PRO A 191 2.36 10.05 -6.50
C PRO A 191 2.99 9.90 -7.89
N GLU A 192 4.17 10.50 -8.14
CA GLU A 192 4.87 10.41 -9.43
C GLU A 192 5.85 9.22 -9.50
N GLY A 193 6.17 8.60 -8.35
CA GLY A 193 7.21 7.60 -8.21
C GLY A 193 6.75 6.15 -8.11
N GLU A 194 5.49 5.88 -7.71
CA GLU A 194 5.05 4.52 -7.37
C GLU A 194 5.14 3.55 -8.56
N ALA A 195 4.69 3.96 -9.73
CA ALA A 195 4.76 3.14 -10.94
C ALA A 195 6.21 2.78 -11.31
N ILE A 196 7.15 3.73 -11.13
CA ILE A 196 8.57 3.50 -11.40
C ILE A 196 9.14 2.51 -10.38
N TRP A 197 8.76 2.63 -9.11
CA TRP A 197 9.16 1.69 -8.05
C TRP A 197 8.69 0.27 -8.33
N ILE A 198 7.41 0.10 -8.67
CA ILE A 198 6.82 -1.20 -8.98
C ILE A 198 7.56 -1.86 -10.15
N GLY A 199 7.86 -1.11 -11.21
CA GLY A 199 8.62 -1.62 -12.36
C GLY A 199 10.08 -1.95 -12.06
N LEU A 200 10.73 -1.17 -11.18
CA LEU A 200 12.14 -1.38 -10.80
C LEU A 200 12.35 -2.60 -9.92
N LEU A 201 11.41 -2.81 -9.01
CA LEU A 201 11.52 -3.76 -7.91
C LEU A 201 10.43 -4.83 -8.02
N GLU A 202 10.17 -5.28 -9.25
CA GLU A 202 9.12 -6.26 -9.53
C GLU A 202 9.27 -7.54 -8.71
N ASP A 203 10.50 -7.92 -8.33
CA ASP A 203 10.77 -9.13 -7.52
C ASP A 203 10.65 -8.90 -6.00
N TYR A 204 10.44 -7.66 -5.56
CA TYR A 204 10.38 -7.31 -4.14
C TYR A 204 8.95 -6.90 -3.77
N PRO A 205 8.49 -7.31 -2.57
CA PRO A 205 7.26 -6.76 -2.02
C PRO A 205 7.51 -5.30 -1.60
N LEU A 206 6.91 -4.37 -2.33
CA LEU A 206 6.99 -2.93 -2.05
C LEU A 206 5.83 -2.51 -1.17
N ILE A 207 6.13 -1.64 -0.21
CA ILE A 207 5.17 -1.08 0.74
C ILE A 207 5.33 0.43 0.71
N PHE A 208 4.31 1.13 0.23
CA PHE A 208 4.31 2.59 0.22
C PHE A 208 3.92 3.12 1.60
N VAL A 209 4.78 3.95 2.20
CA VAL A 209 4.52 4.56 3.51
C VAL A 209 4.33 6.07 3.35
N PRO A 210 3.38 6.69 4.05
CA PRO A 210 3.22 8.15 4.02
C PRO A 210 4.52 8.89 4.35
N ASP A 211 4.73 10.08 3.78
CA ASP A 211 5.90 10.91 4.06
C ASP A 211 6.08 11.25 5.56
N ASP A 212 4.97 11.30 6.29
CA ASP A 212 4.92 11.55 7.73
C ASP A 212 4.83 10.25 8.57
N PHE A 213 5.12 9.09 7.98
CA PHE A 213 5.02 7.77 8.64
C PHE A 213 5.78 7.70 9.97
N GLY A 214 6.97 8.31 10.00
CA GLY A 214 7.81 8.36 11.20
C GLY A 214 7.28 9.28 12.29
N ASP A 215 6.36 10.18 11.95
CA ASP A 215 5.90 11.24 12.83
C ASP A 215 4.54 10.93 13.49
N ASP A 216 3.79 9.89 13.11
CA ASP A 216 2.61 9.48 13.87
C ASP A 216 2.37 7.97 13.82
N LEU A 217 2.20 7.36 15.01
CA LEU A 217 1.86 5.94 15.14
C LEU A 217 0.54 5.59 14.46
N TYR A 218 -0.37 6.56 14.28
CA TYR A 218 -1.60 6.34 13.51
C TYR A 218 -1.38 6.15 12.01
N ARG A 219 -0.17 6.43 11.49
CA ARG A 219 0.19 6.10 10.10
C ARG A 219 0.57 4.63 9.93
N TRP A 220 0.94 3.93 11.01
CA TRP A 220 1.47 2.57 10.91
C TRP A 220 0.51 1.55 10.31
N PRO A 221 -0.82 1.65 10.48
CA PRO A 221 -1.77 0.82 9.76
C PRO A 221 -1.67 0.91 8.24
N SER A 222 -1.06 1.95 7.65
CA SER A 222 -0.83 2.01 6.20
C SER A 222 0.02 0.83 5.72
N ILE A 223 0.99 0.35 6.50
CA ILE A 223 1.76 -0.85 6.12
C ILE A 223 0.84 -2.06 5.95
N ALA A 224 -0.10 -2.25 6.86
CA ALA A 224 -1.03 -3.37 6.79
C ALA A 224 -2.05 -3.21 5.65
N HIS A 225 -2.39 -1.96 5.31
CA HIS A 225 -3.19 -1.63 4.13
C HIS A 225 -2.44 -1.99 2.83
N GLU A 226 -1.20 -1.55 2.68
CA GLU A 226 -0.35 -1.87 1.52
C GLU A 226 -0.08 -3.37 1.35
N ILE A 227 -0.01 -4.13 2.44
CA ILE A 227 0.06 -5.60 2.37
C ILE A 227 -1.16 -6.17 1.64
N GLY A 228 -2.34 -5.56 1.78
CA GLY A 228 -3.51 -5.94 1.03
C GLY A 228 -3.37 -5.68 -0.48
N HIS A 229 -2.79 -4.55 -0.88
CA HIS A 229 -2.43 -4.29 -2.28
C HIS A 229 -1.40 -5.30 -2.81
N LEU A 230 -0.40 -5.64 -1.99
CA LEU A 230 0.58 -6.66 -2.34
C LEU A 230 -0.10 -7.99 -2.65
N ILE A 231 -1.04 -8.44 -1.82
CA ILE A 231 -1.80 -9.68 -2.07
C ILE A 231 -2.65 -9.54 -3.34
N TRP A 232 -3.33 -8.41 -3.52
CA TRP A 232 -4.15 -8.12 -4.69
C TRP A 232 -3.38 -8.26 -6.00
N HIS A 233 -2.16 -7.70 -6.06
CA HIS A 233 -1.35 -7.67 -7.28
C HIS A 233 -0.39 -8.85 -7.45
N ARG A 234 0.08 -9.47 -6.36
CA ARG A 234 1.13 -10.50 -6.43
C ARG A 234 0.65 -11.93 -6.32
N VAL A 235 -0.59 -12.17 -5.85
CA VAL A 235 -1.18 -13.50 -5.93
C VAL A 235 -1.85 -13.65 -7.30
N PRO A 236 -1.35 -14.54 -8.19
CA PRO A 236 -1.85 -14.62 -9.56
C PRO A 236 -3.36 -14.89 -9.61
N GLY A 237 -4.07 -14.03 -10.34
CA GLY A 237 -5.51 -14.15 -10.59
C GLY A 237 -6.41 -13.82 -9.39
N TYR A 238 -5.88 -13.45 -8.22
CA TYR A 238 -6.69 -13.21 -7.02
C TYR A 238 -7.70 -12.07 -7.21
N GLY A 239 -7.27 -10.89 -7.68
CA GLY A 239 -8.17 -9.76 -7.92
C GLY A 239 -9.33 -10.13 -8.86
N ALA A 240 -9.03 -10.76 -10.01
CA ALA A 240 -10.05 -11.22 -10.95
C ALA A 240 -11.01 -12.25 -10.34
N GLU A 241 -10.50 -13.17 -9.51
CA GLU A 241 -11.34 -14.13 -8.80
C GLU A 241 -12.27 -13.45 -7.78
N VAL A 242 -11.78 -12.45 -7.04
CA VAL A 242 -12.58 -11.64 -6.11
C VAL A 242 -13.71 -10.93 -6.84
N MET A 243 -13.41 -10.23 -7.94
CA MET A 243 -14.42 -9.55 -8.76
C MET A 243 -15.57 -10.46 -9.17
N LYS A 244 -15.21 -11.66 -9.66
CA LYS A 244 -16.15 -12.66 -10.14
C LYS A 244 -16.99 -13.24 -9.01
N LYS A 245 -16.37 -13.57 -7.88
CA LYS A 245 -17.06 -14.22 -6.75
C LYS A 245 -18.03 -13.30 -6.03
N LEU A 246 -17.73 -12.01 -6.00
CA LEU A 246 -18.58 -10.99 -5.36
C LEU A 246 -19.63 -10.39 -6.32
N ASP A 247 -19.78 -10.96 -7.53
CA ASP A 247 -20.75 -10.52 -8.55
C ASP A 247 -20.69 -8.99 -8.81
N LEU A 248 -19.47 -8.42 -8.83
CA LEU A 248 -19.28 -6.98 -9.07
C LEU A 248 -19.40 -6.60 -10.55
N GLU A 249 -19.54 -7.58 -11.44
CA GLU A 249 -19.79 -7.40 -12.87
C GLU A 249 -21.27 -7.12 -13.18
N GLY A 250 -22.18 -7.53 -12.29
CA GLY A 250 -23.62 -7.31 -12.43
C GLY A 250 -24.05 -5.85 -12.23
N SER A 251 -25.37 -5.63 -12.23
CA SER A 251 -25.98 -4.32 -11.96
C SER A 251 -26.91 -4.38 -10.75
N THR A 252 -26.94 -3.33 -9.93
CA THR A 252 -27.90 -3.17 -8.83
C THR A 252 -28.49 -1.78 -8.89
N ARG A 253 -29.52 -1.66 -9.74
CA ARG A 253 -30.22 -0.40 -9.97
C ARG A 253 -31.18 -0.11 -8.84
N LEU A 254 -31.00 1.05 -8.21
CA LEU A 254 -31.81 1.56 -7.13
C LEU A 254 -32.51 2.83 -7.59
N ALA A 255 -33.79 2.97 -7.25
CA ALA A 255 -34.54 4.18 -7.52
C ALA A 255 -34.24 5.23 -6.43
N ILE A 256 -33.40 6.21 -6.76
CA ILE A 256 -32.99 7.28 -5.86
C ILE A 256 -33.43 8.61 -6.46
N GLN A 257 -34.27 9.36 -5.75
CA GLN A 257 -34.76 10.67 -6.18
C GLN A 257 -35.39 10.67 -7.60
N GLY A 258 -36.13 9.59 -7.93
CA GLY A 258 -36.75 9.42 -9.25
C GLY A 258 -35.79 9.03 -10.37
N ARG A 259 -34.53 8.71 -10.05
CA ARG A 259 -33.51 8.26 -11.00
C ARG A 259 -33.09 6.83 -10.66
N SER A 260 -32.74 6.05 -11.68
CA SER A 260 -32.08 4.76 -11.49
C SER A 260 -30.59 5.01 -11.30
N PHE A 261 -30.04 4.60 -10.16
CA PHE A 261 -28.62 4.69 -9.85
C PHE A 261 -28.06 3.31 -9.51
N ASP A 262 -26.88 2.98 -10.02
CA ASP A 262 -26.23 1.69 -9.79
C ASP A 262 -24.95 1.91 -8.97
N VAL A 263 -24.89 1.27 -7.80
CA VAL A 263 -23.74 1.39 -6.87
C VAL A 263 -22.62 0.40 -7.21
N LYS A 264 -22.92 -0.69 -7.94
CA LYS A 264 -21.91 -1.73 -8.25
C LYS A 264 -20.72 -1.22 -9.07
N PRO A 265 -20.88 -0.31 -10.05
CA PRO A 265 -19.73 0.30 -10.73
C PRO A 265 -18.75 1.00 -9.81
N ALA A 266 -19.24 1.62 -8.73
CA ALA A 266 -18.37 2.26 -7.75
C ALA A 266 -17.63 1.20 -6.91
N TYR A 267 -18.34 0.19 -6.40
CA TYR A 267 -17.70 -0.92 -5.68
C TYR A 267 -16.68 -1.68 -6.54
N ARG A 268 -16.91 -1.78 -7.86
CA ARG A 268 -15.95 -2.36 -8.80
C ARG A 268 -14.65 -1.57 -8.83
N ALA A 269 -14.72 -0.24 -8.83
CA ALA A 269 -13.54 0.62 -8.75
C ALA A 269 -12.86 0.55 -7.37
N TRP A 270 -13.67 0.45 -6.31
CA TRP A 270 -13.22 0.57 -4.91
C TRP A 270 -12.74 -0.72 -4.25
N ILE A 271 -13.08 -1.89 -4.79
CA ILE A 271 -12.89 -3.15 -4.08
C ILE A 271 -11.43 -3.41 -3.71
N GLN A 272 -10.46 -2.97 -4.53
CA GLN A 272 -9.05 -3.10 -4.21
C GLN A 272 -8.71 -2.36 -2.90
N GLU A 273 -9.15 -1.11 -2.78
CA GLU A 273 -8.98 -0.30 -1.55
C GLU A 273 -9.72 -0.89 -0.35
N LEU A 274 -10.94 -1.39 -0.57
CA LEU A 274 -11.72 -2.00 0.51
C LEU A 274 -11.09 -3.31 1.01
N VAL A 275 -10.51 -4.12 0.12
CA VAL A 275 -9.74 -5.31 0.48
C VAL A 275 -8.47 -4.92 1.22
N ALA A 276 -7.77 -3.87 0.78
CA ALA A 276 -6.59 -3.35 1.47
C ALA A 276 -6.91 -2.86 2.89
N ASP A 277 -8.01 -2.11 3.07
CA ASP A 277 -8.53 -1.77 4.40
C ASP A 277 -8.81 -3.01 5.23
N ALA A 278 -9.51 -3.98 4.65
CA ALA A 278 -9.83 -5.21 5.37
C ALA A 278 -8.59 -5.94 5.86
N PHE A 279 -7.50 -5.99 5.09
CA PHE A 279 -6.23 -6.53 5.58
C PHE A 279 -5.66 -5.73 6.75
N ALA A 280 -5.73 -4.40 6.72
CA ALA A 280 -5.33 -3.58 7.87
C ALA A 280 -6.13 -3.92 9.13
N LEU A 281 -7.44 -4.16 8.98
CA LEU A 281 -8.34 -4.55 10.06
C LEU A 281 -8.08 -5.99 10.54
N LEU A 282 -7.87 -6.94 9.64
CA LEU A 282 -7.57 -8.32 10.00
C LEU A 282 -6.24 -8.38 10.76
N ILE A 283 -5.21 -7.67 10.30
CA ILE A 283 -3.87 -7.73 10.91
C ILE A 283 -3.80 -7.00 12.26
N LEU A 284 -4.46 -5.84 12.37
CA LEU A 284 -4.32 -4.95 13.54
C LEU A 284 -5.58 -4.84 14.40
N GLY A 285 -6.70 -5.46 14.00
CA GLY A 285 -7.98 -5.37 14.68
C GLY A 285 -8.47 -3.92 14.79
N PRO A 286 -9.06 -3.52 15.93
CA PRO A 286 -9.52 -2.15 16.15
C PRO A 286 -8.44 -1.05 15.99
N ALA A 287 -7.16 -1.38 16.17
CA ALA A 287 -6.08 -0.43 15.94
C ALA A 287 -5.94 -0.05 14.45
N GLY A 288 -6.26 -0.97 13.53
CA GLY A 288 -6.27 -0.71 12.09
C GLY A 288 -7.33 0.33 11.72
N LEU A 289 -8.58 0.13 12.18
CA LEU A 289 -9.66 1.08 11.94
C LEU A 289 -9.40 2.45 12.58
N ARG A 290 -8.74 2.49 13.75
CA ARG A 290 -8.32 3.76 14.37
C ARG A 290 -7.32 4.53 13.49
N GLY A 291 -6.39 3.84 12.84
CA GLY A 291 -5.49 4.45 11.86
C GLY A 291 -6.24 5.03 10.66
N LEU A 292 -7.20 4.28 10.10
CA LEU A 292 -8.04 4.77 9.00
C LEU A 292 -8.84 6.02 9.41
N ILE A 293 -9.49 6.00 10.58
CA ILE A 293 -10.21 7.16 11.13
C ILE A 293 -9.28 8.37 11.23
N HIS A 294 -8.05 8.17 11.73
CA HIS A 294 -7.09 9.24 11.84
C HIS A 294 -6.67 9.79 10.47
N SER A 295 -6.35 8.91 9.51
CA SER A 295 -5.92 9.30 8.16
C SER A 295 -7.01 10.04 7.37
N PHE A 296 -8.28 9.71 7.59
CA PHE A 296 -9.40 10.36 6.91
C PHE A 296 -10.03 11.52 7.68
N ARG A 297 -9.53 11.81 8.88
CA ARG A 297 -10.09 12.82 9.77
C ARG A 297 -10.05 14.20 9.10
N ASN A 298 -11.22 14.78 8.85
CA ASN A 298 -11.36 16.12 8.30
C ASN A 298 -12.55 16.87 8.92
N PRO A 299 -12.49 17.22 10.22
CA PRO A 299 -13.62 17.82 10.94
C PRO A 299 -13.96 19.23 10.44
N THR A 300 -13.05 19.90 9.74
CA THR A 300 -13.31 21.23 9.15
C THR A 300 -14.03 21.13 7.80
N GLN A 301 -13.97 19.98 7.13
CA GLN A 301 -14.65 19.71 5.87
C GLN A 301 -15.34 18.34 5.89
N PRO A 302 -16.32 18.11 6.78
CA PRO A 302 -16.96 16.80 6.94
C PRO A 302 -17.62 16.30 5.64
N ARG A 303 -18.06 17.23 4.78
CA ARG A 303 -18.61 16.93 3.46
C ARG A 303 -17.60 16.24 2.53
N ALA A 304 -16.32 16.59 2.60
CA ALA A 304 -15.27 16.00 1.77
C ALA A 304 -15.09 14.50 2.05
N THR A 305 -15.37 14.05 3.28
CA THR A 305 -15.28 12.63 3.68
C THR A 305 -16.37 11.73 3.07
N ARG A 306 -17.34 12.33 2.35
CA ARG A 306 -18.53 11.67 1.81
C ARG A 306 -18.62 11.70 0.29
N VAL A 307 -17.62 12.25 -0.39
CA VAL A 307 -17.64 12.39 -1.85
C VAL A 307 -17.17 11.10 -2.50
N ALA A 308 -18.01 10.51 -3.34
CA ALA A 308 -17.63 9.47 -4.29
C ALA A 308 -17.05 10.16 -5.53
N ALA A 309 -15.73 10.26 -5.58
CA ALA A 309 -15.05 10.96 -6.66
C ALA A 309 -15.18 10.22 -8.00
N ILE A 310 -15.20 10.98 -9.09
CA ILE A 310 -15.30 10.48 -10.45
C ILE A 310 -14.24 11.14 -11.34
N TYR A 311 -13.71 10.36 -12.28
CA TYR A 311 -12.84 10.84 -13.34
C TYR A 311 -13.61 11.63 -14.41
N ARG A 312 -12.88 12.29 -15.31
CA ARG A 312 -13.47 13.11 -16.40
C ARG A 312 -14.34 12.29 -17.35
N ASP A 313 -14.05 11.01 -17.52
CA ASP A 313 -14.84 10.08 -18.34
C ASP A 313 -16.11 9.58 -17.63
N GLY A 314 -16.33 10.00 -16.38
CA GLY A 314 -17.49 9.64 -15.56
C GLY A 314 -17.35 8.31 -14.82
N THR A 315 -16.19 7.65 -14.89
CA THR A 315 -15.89 6.47 -14.07
C THR A 315 -15.57 6.88 -12.63
N PHE A 316 -15.80 5.97 -11.68
CA PHE A 316 -15.44 6.23 -10.28
C PHE A 316 -13.92 6.14 -10.10
N GLU A 317 -13.38 7.03 -9.27
CA GLU A 317 -12.02 6.91 -8.75
C GLU A 317 -11.88 5.64 -7.90
N GLU A 318 -10.67 5.10 -7.81
CA GLU A 318 -10.35 3.91 -7.02
C GLU A 318 -10.59 4.08 -5.52
N HIS A 319 -10.58 5.30 -5.00
CA HIS A 319 -10.75 5.55 -3.57
C HIS A 319 -12.22 5.74 -3.17
N PRO A 320 -12.80 4.83 -2.35
CA PRO A 320 -14.13 5.02 -1.78
C PRO A 320 -14.18 6.20 -0.81
N PRO A 321 -15.36 6.82 -0.61
CA PRO A 321 -15.56 7.84 0.41
C PRO A 321 -15.07 7.36 1.79
N ALA A 322 -14.34 8.22 2.49
CA ALA A 322 -13.80 7.92 3.82
C ALA A 322 -14.86 7.42 4.82
N GLU A 323 -16.04 8.04 4.85
CA GLU A 323 -17.14 7.60 5.72
C GLU A 323 -17.55 6.16 5.42
N LEU A 324 -17.59 5.77 4.14
CA LEU A 324 -17.93 4.41 3.74
C LEU A 324 -16.85 3.40 4.17
N ARG A 325 -15.57 3.75 3.99
CA ARG A 325 -14.43 2.93 4.45
C ARG A 325 -14.50 2.66 5.96
N VAL A 326 -14.76 3.70 6.77
CA VAL A 326 -14.90 3.57 8.23
C VAL A 326 -16.07 2.68 8.62
N LEU A 327 -17.24 2.88 8.00
CA LEU A 327 -18.45 2.13 8.35
C LEU A 327 -18.41 0.66 7.89
N LEU A 328 -17.83 0.38 6.72
CA LEU A 328 -17.59 -0.98 6.25
C LEU A 328 -16.52 -1.68 7.09
N GLY A 329 -15.45 -0.97 7.46
CA GLY A 329 -14.45 -1.47 8.38
C GLY A 329 -15.04 -1.84 9.74
N ALA A 330 -15.89 -0.98 10.30
CA ALA A 330 -16.59 -1.29 11.56
C ALA A 330 -17.51 -2.51 11.45
N ALA A 331 -18.16 -2.72 10.30
CA ALA A 331 -18.95 -3.93 10.05
C ALA A 331 -18.09 -5.20 10.03
N LEU A 332 -16.92 -5.15 9.37
CA LEU A 332 -15.97 -6.26 9.39
C LEU A 332 -15.40 -6.53 10.80
N LEU A 333 -15.06 -5.49 11.56
CA LEU A 333 -14.62 -5.64 12.95
C LEU A 333 -15.69 -6.34 13.81
N THR A 334 -16.96 -6.02 13.58
CA THR A 334 -18.09 -6.67 14.26
C THR A 334 -18.12 -8.16 13.92
N GLU A 335 -17.96 -8.53 12.65
CA GLU A 335 -17.93 -9.94 12.20
C GLU A 335 -16.81 -10.74 12.86
N ILE A 336 -15.62 -10.17 13.02
CA ILE A 336 -14.48 -10.85 13.65
C ILE A 336 -14.49 -10.77 15.20
N GLY A 337 -15.58 -10.25 15.80
CA GLY A 337 -15.84 -10.30 17.24
C GLY A 337 -15.47 -9.04 18.05
N PHE A 338 -15.34 -7.88 17.41
CA PHE A 338 -15.05 -6.59 18.04
C PHE A 338 -16.26 -5.62 18.05
N ASP A 339 -17.45 -6.12 18.42
CA ASP A 339 -18.68 -5.32 18.45
C ASP A 339 -18.55 -4.01 19.26
N VAL A 340 -17.87 -4.07 20.41
CA VAL A 340 -17.78 -2.95 21.35
C VAL A 340 -16.83 -1.89 20.79
N GLU A 341 -15.64 -2.29 20.37
CA GLU A 341 -14.64 -1.41 19.81
C GLU A 341 -15.12 -0.77 18.50
N ALA A 342 -15.77 -1.53 17.63
CA ALA A 342 -16.35 -1.02 16.39
C ALA A 342 -17.38 0.09 16.68
N LYS A 343 -18.30 -0.13 17.64
CA LYS A 343 -19.29 0.89 18.03
C LYS A 343 -18.66 2.16 18.59
N VAL A 344 -17.61 2.02 19.41
CA VAL A 344 -16.87 3.17 19.97
C VAL A 344 -16.22 3.99 18.86
N LEU A 345 -15.55 3.32 17.91
CA LEU A 345 -14.87 3.97 16.79
C LEU A 345 -15.85 4.65 15.82
N VAL A 346 -17.00 4.04 15.54
CA VAL A 346 -18.07 4.67 14.75
C VAL A 346 -18.63 5.89 15.47
N ALA A 347 -18.89 5.80 16.77
CA ALA A 347 -19.38 6.94 17.55
C ALA A 347 -18.38 8.11 17.56
N GLU A 348 -17.06 7.80 17.62
CA GLU A 348 -15.99 8.79 17.49
C GLU A 348 -16.04 9.49 16.12
N TRP A 349 -16.10 8.72 15.03
CA TRP A 349 -16.22 9.24 13.66
C TRP A 349 -17.46 10.12 13.49
N THR A 350 -18.63 9.63 13.91
CA THR A 350 -19.90 10.35 13.80
C THR A 350 -19.88 11.65 14.59
N ARG A 351 -19.31 11.68 15.79
CA ARG A 351 -19.22 12.92 16.59
C ARG A 351 -18.44 14.03 15.86
N GLU A 352 -17.43 13.67 15.08
CA GLU A 352 -16.57 14.63 14.39
C GLU A 352 -17.07 15.01 12.99
N HIS A 353 -17.84 14.13 12.35
CA HIS A 353 -18.28 14.29 10.96
C HIS A 353 -19.80 14.19 10.81
N ALA A 354 -20.56 14.46 11.87
CA ALA A 354 -22.02 14.38 11.86
C ALA A 354 -22.60 15.25 10.75
N SER A 355 -23.35 14.65 9.84
CA SER A 355 -24.15 15.36 8.84
C SER A 355 -25.34 14.50 8.44
N THR A 356 -26.44 15.17 8.07
CA THR A 356 -27.67 14.54 7.57
C THR A 356 -27.60 14.19 6.08
N GLU A 357 -26.52 14.57 5.38
CA GLU A 357 -26.32 14.26 3.97
C GLU A 357 -25.86 12.80 3.80
N GLY A 358 -26.37 12.09 2.80
CA GLY A 358 -25.79 10.81 2.39
C GLY A 358 -24.46 10.98 1.64
N ILE A 359 -23.95 9.89 1.06
CA ILE A 359 -22.79 9.92 0.16
C ILE A 359 -23.11 10.76 -1.07
N LEU A 360 -22.20 11.67 -1.39
CA LEU A 360 -22.34 12.64 -2.45
C LEU A 360 -21.71 12.10 -3.74
N VAL A 361 -22.51 11.99 -4.79
CA VAL A 361 -22.08 11.50 -6.10
C VAL A 361 -22.19 12.64 -7.11
N PRO A 362 -21.07 13.16 -7.62
CA PRO A 362 -21.08 14.07 -8.76
C PRO A 362 -21.64 13.34 -9.98
N LEU A 363 -22.50 14.02 -10.74
CA LEU A 363 -23.05 13.45 -11.96
C LEU A 363 -22.14 13.80 -13.15
N PRO A 364 -21.72 12.81 -13.96
CA PRO A 364 -20.90 13.07 -15.15
C PRO A 364 -21.53 14.15 -16.03
N GLN A 365 -20.70 15.04 -16.58
CA GLN A 365 -21.10 16.06 -17.56
C GLN A 365 -22.10 17.12 -17.02
N SER A 366 -22.38 17.15 -15.72
CA SER A 366 -23.20 18.17 -15.08
C SER A 366 -22.51 18.74 -13.85
N ARG A 367 -22.85 19.98 -13.49
CA ARG A 367 -22.46 20.56 -12.18
C ARG A 367 -23.32 20.04 -11.02
N ALA A 368 -24.18 19.05 -11.26
CA ALA A 368 -25.08 18.53 -10.25
C ALA A 368 -24.41 17.43 -9.40
N VAL A 369 -24.78 17.39 -8.12
CA VAL A 369 -24.37 16.37 -7.16
C VAL A 369 -25.65 15.77 -6.59
N ILE A 370 -25.76 14.45 -6.60
CA ILE A 370 -26.85 13.75 -5.91
C ILE A 370 -26.36 13.28 -4.54
N SER A 371 -27.28 13.21 -3.57
CA SER A 371 -27.00 12.60 -2.27
C SER A 371 -27.73 11.27 -2.20
N VAL A 372 -26.97 10.19 -2.04
CA VAL A 372 -27.47 8.83 -1.90
C VAL A 372 -27.35 8.44 -0.42
N PRO A 373 -28.43 8.02 0.25
CA PRO A 373 -28.38 7.63 1.66
C PRO A 373 -27.23 6.65 1.96
N THR A 374 -26.50 6.86 3.04
CA THR A 374 -25.34 6.03 3.39
C THR A 374 -25.75 4.57 3.62
N GLU A 375 -26.96 4.33 4.12
CA GLU A 375 -27.56 3.01 4.31
C GLU A 375 -27.65 2.22 3.01
N VAL A 376 -27.99 2.88 1.89
CA VAL A 376 -28.06 2.25 0.57
C VAL A 376 -26.70 1.71 0.13
N TRP A 377 -25.62 2.47 0.39
CA TRP A 377 -24.27 2.00 0.12
C TRP A 377 -23.93 0.82 1.02
N LEU A 378 -24.26 0.88 2.31
CA LEU A 378 -23.97 -0.17 3.28
C LEU A 378 -24.76 -1.47 3.03
N GLU A 379 -25.98 -1.39 2.50
CA GLU A 379 -26.79 -2.56 2.11
C GLU A 379 -26.09 -3.41 1.05
N VAL A 380 -25.28 -2.79 0.17
CA VAL A 380 -24.50 -3.49 -0.85
C VAL A 380 -23.07 -3.78 -0.37
N GLY A 381 -22.41 -2.82 0.26
CA GLY A 381 -21.01 -2.95 0.66
C GLY A 381 -20.78 -3.94 1.79
N ARG A 382 -21.70 -4.04 2.77
CA ARG A 382 -21.51 -4.99 3.89
C ARG A 382 -21.51 -6.44 3.41
N PRO A 383 -22.49 -6.92 2.60
CA PRO A 383 -22.41 -8.25 2.01
C PRO A 383 -21.12 -8.48 1.24
N ILE A 384 -20.67 -7.53 0.40
CA ILE A 384 -19.41 -7.63 -0.34
C ILE A 384 -18.23 -7.91 0.60
N MET A 385 -18.09 -7.14 1.68
CA MET A 385 -16.99 -7.31 2.64
C MET A 385 -17.06 -8.62 3.42
N LEU A 386 -18.26 -9.00 3.88
CA LEU A 386 -18.46 -10.20 4.68
C LEU A 386 -18.32 -11.48 3.84
N GLU A 387 -18.82 -11.46 2.60
CA GLU A 387 -18.63 -12.54 1.64
C GLU A 387 -17.16 -12.65 1.26
N TRP A 388 -16.47 -11.54 0.99
CA TRP A 388 -15.03 -11.56 0.71
C TRP A 388 -14.25 -12.26 1.84
N TYR A 389 -14.57 -11.94 3.09
CA TYR A 389 -13.93 -12.53 4.26
C TYR A 389 -14.23 -14.04 4.42
N ALA A 390 -15.45 -14.47 4.07
CA ALA A 390 -15.94 -15.84 4.30
C ALA A 390 -15.74 -16.79 3.10
N LEU A 391 -15.53 -16.29 1.89
CA LEU A 391 -15.37 -17.11 0.69
C LEU A 391 -13.98 -17.75 0.63
N SER A 392 -13.91 -18.96 0.10
CA SER A 392 -12.64 -19.60 -0.25
C SER A 392 -12.16 -19.15 -1.62
N TYR A 393 -10.86 -18.98 -1.85
CA TYR A 393 -10.30 -18.54 -3.13
C TYR A 393 -9.33 -19.57 -3.71
N SER A 394 -9.49 -19.93 -4.98
CA SER A 394 -8.60 -20.87 -5.68
C SER A 394 -7.19 -20.33 -5.82
N SER A 395 -7.03 -19.03 -6.03
CA SER A 395 -5.75 -18.32 -6.03
C SER A 395 -5.04 -18.38 -4.67
N LEU A 396 -5.78 -18.66 -3.60
CA LEU A 396 -5.27 -18.90 -2.24
C LEU A 396 -5.33 -20.39 -1.88
N GLY A 397 -5.14 -21.29 -2.85
CA GLY A 397 -5.12 -22.74 -2.60
C GLY A 397 -6.46 -23.34 -2.17
N GLY A 398 -7.58 -22.63 -2.40
CA GLY A 398 -8.91 -23.02 -1.94
C GLY A 398 -9.19 -22.68 -0.48
N HIS A 399 -8.43 -21.77 0.11
CA HIS A 399 -8.60 -21.31 1.50
C HIS A 399 -9.43 -20.03 1.58
N GLU A 400 -10.14 -19.88 2.70
CA GLU A 400 -10.78 -18.62 3.09
C GLU A 400 -9.74 -17.68 3.70
N ILE A 401 -9.90 -16.37 3.55
CA ILE A 401 -8.97 -15.38 4.14
C ILE A 401 -8.87 -15.57 5.66
N ARG A 402 -10.00 -15.78 6.34
CA ARG A 402 -10.06 -16.05 7.79
C ARG A 402 -9.32 -17.31 8.23
N SER A 403 -9.02 -18.22 7.31
CA SER A 403 -8.30 -19.46 7.60
C SER A 403 -6.78 -19.33 7.53
N VAL A 404 -6.27 -18.17 7.08
CA VAL A 404 -4.83 -17.90 7.04
C VAL A 404 -4.32 -17.68 8.45
N HIS A 405 -3.60 -18.67 8.97
CA HIS A 405 -3.09 -18.64 10.34
C HIS A 405 -2.17 -17.43 10.57
N GLY A 406 -2.38 -16.72 11.69
CA GLY A 406 -1.52 -15.63 12.11
C GLY A 406 -1.82 -14.27 11.48
N VAL A 407 -2.73 -14.19 10.49
CA VAL A 407 -3.18 -12.92 9.89
C VAL A 407 -4.21 -12.24 10.78
N GLU A 408 -5.25 -12.94 11.19
CA GLU A 408 -6.37 -12.35 11.94
C GLU A 408 -6.02 -12.01 13.40
N MET A 409 -6.31 -10.78 13.81
CA MET A 409 -6.31 -10.28 15.17
C MET A 409 -7.58 -10.76 15.86
N THR A 410 -7.46 -11.80 16.67
CA THR A 410 -8.61 -12.34 17.42
C THR A 410 -8.88 -11.54 18.72
N PRO A 411 -10.10 -11.61 19.29
CA PRO A 411 -10.39 -11.00 20.61
C PRO A 411 -9.44 -11.45 21.73
N GLY A 412 -8.96 -12.70 21.68
CA GLY A 412 -7.96 -13.21 22.63
C GLY A 412 -6.61 -12.52 22.51
N MET A 413 -6.19 -12.19 21.28
CA MET A 413 -4.97 -11.41 21.03
C MET A 413 -5.17 -9.94 21.40
N TRP A 414 -6.36 -9.39 21.15
CA TRP A 414 -6.70 -8.03 21.51
C TRP A 414 -6.67 -7.77 23.02
N LYS A 415 -7.01 -8.77 23.84
CA LYS A 415 -6.80 -8.69 25.30
C LYS A 415 -5.33 -8.46 25.65
N LYS A 416 -4.40 -9.10 24.94
CA LYS A 416 -2.96 -8.86 25.10
C LYS A 416 -2.60 -7.46 24.61
N VAL A 417 -3.11 -7.03 23.45
CA VAL A 417 -2.92 -5.66 22.94
C VAL A 417 -3.32 -4.62 23.99
N SER A 418 -4.50 -4.77 24.60
CA SER A 418 -4.98 -3.87 25.64
C SER A 418 -4.10 -3.83 26.88
N GLN A 419 -3.54 -4.98 27.29
CA GLN A 419 -2.58 -5.07 28.38
C GLN A 419 -1.25 -4.39 28.01
N ARG A 420 -0.70 -4.69 26.83
CA ARG A 420 0.55 -4.08 26.35
C ARG A 420 0.43 -2.58 26.14
N ALA A 421 -0.73 -2.10 25.72
CA ALA A 421 -1.01 -0.67 25.64
C ALA A 421 -0.93 -0.01 27.03
N ALA A 422 -1.42 -0.67 28.08
CA ALA A 422 -1.28 -0.19 29.45
C ALA A 422 0.20 -0.22 29.91
N ASP A 423 0.94 -1.30 29.61
CA ASP A 423 2.37 -1.42 29.88
C ASP A 423 3.15 -0.25 29.24
N LEU A 424 2.86 0.09 27.98
CA LEU A 424 3.47 1.23 27.29
C LEU A 424 3.16 2.58 27.95
N VAL A 425 1.90 2.77 28.37
CA VAL A 425 1.48 4.00 29.06
C VAL A 425 2.18 4.12 30.43
N SER A 426 2.44 3.01 31.13
CA SER A 426 3.24 3.01 32.36
C SER A 426 4.76 3.08 32.13
N GLY A 427 5.23 3.01 30.88
CA GLY A 427 6.66 3.03 30.54
C GLY A 427 7.35 1.68 30.74
N THR A 428 6.59 0.60 30.78
CA THR A 428 7.09 -0.78 30.89
C THR A 428 7.40 -1.31 29.49
N SER A 429 8.60 -1.81 29.28
CA SER A 429 8.98 -2.48 28.03
C SER A 429 8.50 -3.93 28.00
N PHE A 430 8.24 -4.44 26.80
CA PHE A 430 7.83 -5.82 26.59
C PHE A 430 8.35 -6.33 25.23
N ASN A 431 8.25 -7.63 25.01
CA ASN A 431 8.54 -8.28 23.74
C ASN A 431 7.40 -9.27 23.45
N ASP A 432 6.75 -9.13 22.31
CA ASP A 432 5.57 -9.92 21.91
C ASP A 432 5.52 -10.06 20.39
N ASP A 433 4.44 -10.65 19.85
CA ASP A 433 4.18 -10.67 18.41
C ASP A 433 4.21 -9.23 17.85
N PRO A 434 4.93 -8.96 16.73
CA PRO A 434 5.02 -7.65 16.11
C PRO A 434 3.66 -6.96 15.88
N LYS A 435 2.62 -7.70 15.48
CA LYS A 435 1.29 -7.10 15.28
C LYS A 435 0.64 -6.69 16.59
N ILE A 436 0.91 -7.41 17.69
CA ILE A 436 0.51 -7.00 19.04
C ILE A 436 1.26 -5.73 19.46
N VAL A 437 2.57 -5.67 19.18
CA VAL A 437 3.40 -4.49 19.49
C VAL A 437 2.86 -3.25 18.77
N VAL A 438 2.62 -3.33 17.45
CA VAL A 438 2.07 -2.24 16.64
C VAL A 438 0.68 -1.83 17.11
N ALA A 439 -0.24 -2.78 17.27
CA ALA A 439 -1.60 -2.49 17.72
C ALA A 439 -1.62 -1.87 19.14
N ALA A 440 -0.74 -2.35 20.04
CA ALA A 440 -0.62 -1.80 21.39
C ALA A 440 -0.05 -0.39 21.40
N ALA A 441 0.86 -0.07 20.49
CA ALA A 441 1.40 1.28 20.31
C ALA A 441 0.30 2.29 19.94
N ILE A 442 -0.52 1.92 18.96
CA ILE A 442 -1.64 2.73 18.47
C ILE A 442 -2.67 2.93 19.58
N GLU A 443 -3.02 1.87 20.30
CA GLU A 443 -3.96 1.93 21.41
C GLU A 443 -3.42 2.72 22.62
N ALA A 444 -2.13 2.60 22.93
CA ALA A 444 -1.47 3.41 23.95
C ALA A 444 -1.47 4.90 23.57
N ARG A 445 -1.24 5.21 22.28
CA ARG A 445 -1.29 6.58 21.73
C ARG A 445 -2.69 7.18 21.83
N ALA A 446 -3.73 6.37 21.66
CA ALA A 446 -5.12 6.77 21.85
C ALA A 446 -5.45 7.09 23.30
N ARG A 447 -4.98 6.25 24.24
CA ARG A 447 -5.20 6.44 25.69
C ARG A 447 -4.41 7.61 26.27
N SER A 448 -3.22 7.88 25.74
CA SER A 448 -2.31 8.90 26.27
C SER A 448 -1.69 9.76 25.16
N PRO A 449 -2.43 10.74 24.61
CA PRO A 449 -1.97 11.49 23.45
C PRO A 449 -0.63 12.23 23.62
N GLY A 450 -0.35 12.71 24.84
CA GLY A 450 0.88 13.43 25.15
C GLY A 450 2.14 12.55 25.28
N ALA A 451 2.02 11.22 25.25
CA ALA A 451 3.15 10.30 25.49
C ALA A 451 3.92 9.90 24.21
N LYS A 452 3.64 10.55 23.07
CA LYS A 452 4.12 10.19 21.72
C LYS A 452 5.59 9.73 21.68
N LEU A 453 6.55 10.61 22.03
CA LEU A 453 7.98 10.32 21.92
C LEU A 453 8.44 9.11 22.76
N ARG A 454 7.80 8.90 23.92
CA ARG A 454 8.10 7.77 24.80
C ARG A 454 7.56 6.47 24.21
N LEU A 455 6.34 6.50 23.65
CA LEU A 455 5.72 5.35 23.00
C LEU A 455 6.53 4.93 21.77
N GLU A 456 6.87 5.88 20.89
CA GLU A 456 7.69 5.61 19.70
C GLU A 456 9.02 4.93 20.06
N ARG A 457 9.73 5.41 21.08
CA ARG A 457 10.98 4.79 21.54
C ARG A 457 10.77 3.37 22.02
N ALA A 458 9.81 3.14 22.91
CA ALA A 458 9.54 1.81 23.47
C ALA A 458 9.16 0.80 22.38
N VAL A 459 8.44 1.25 21.36
CA VAL A 459 7.99 0.42 20.24
C VAL A 459 9.16 0.12 19.31
N ARG A 460 10.02 1.10 19.00
CA ARG A 460 11.27 0.84 18.25
C ARG A 460 12.17 -0.17 18.95
N GLU A 461 12.33 -0.05 20.27
CA GLU A 461 13.10 -1.03 21.04
C GLU A 461 12.50 -2.44 20.94
N ALA A 462 11.16 -2.55 20.97
CA ALA A 462 10.48 -3.82 20.76
C ALA A 462 10.70 -4.36 19.32
N ILE A 463 10.63 -3.51 18.29
CA ILE A 463 10.86 -3.88 16.88
C ILE A 463 12.31 -4.27 16.62
N LEU A 464 13.29 -3.48 17.04
CA LEU A 464 14.71 -3.80 16.89
C LEU A 464 15.07 -5.07 17.69
N GLY A 465 14.41 -5.29 18.82
CA GLY A 465 14.49 -6.52 19.59
C GLY A 465 13.99 -7.76 18.84
N LEU A 466 13.04 -7.58 17.90
CA LEU A 466 12.53 -8.64 17.02
C LEU A 466 13.58 -9.04 15.97
N ASP A 467 14.19 -8.09 15.26
CA ASP A 467 15.27 -8.37 14.29
C ASP A 467 16.45 -9.11 14.94
N ALA A 468 16.83 -8.71 16.16
CA ALA A 468 17.89 -9.38 16.92
C ALA A 468 17.50 -10.79 17.40
N LYS A 469 16.21 -11.09 17.54
CA LYS A 469 15.70 -12.41 17.94
C LYS A 469 15.55 -13.31 16.71
N GLU A 470 15.03 -12.79 15.60
CA GLU A 470 14.95 -13.51 14.34
C GLU A 470 16.33 -13.93 13.85
N LYS A 471 17.32 -13.04 13.89
CA LYS A 471 18.71 -13.41 13.58
C LYS A 471 19.20 -14.55 14.47
N ARG A 472 18.91 -14.52 15.77
CA ARG A 472 19.25 -15.60 16.71
C ARG A 472 18.49 -16.90 16.44
N VAL A 473 17.23 -16.84 16.00
CA VAL A 473 16.44 -18.02 15.64
C VAL A 473 16.89 -18.59 14.30
N ALA A 474 17.19 -17.76 13.31
CA ALA A 474 17.78 -18.15 12.03
C ALA A 474 19.16 -18.78 12.22
N ASP A 475 20.03 -18.19 13.05
CA ASP A 475 21.33 -18.76 13.39
C ASP A 475 21.20 -20.10 14.13
N ARG A 476 20.23 -20.22 15.05
CA ARG A 476 19.93 -21.50 15.73
C ARG A 476 19.33 -22.52 14.78
N ASN A 477 18.41 -22.11 13.90
CA ASN A 477 17.76 -22.99 12.94
C ASN A 477 18.77 -23.45 11.91
N TYR A 478 19.65 -22.60 11.40
CA TYR A 478 20.79 -22.97 10.56
C TYR A 478 21.73 -23.96 11.29
N ALA A 479 22.05 -23.70 12.56
CA ALA A 479 22.83 -24.63 13.38
C ALA A 479 22.11 -25.97 13.65
N ARG A 480 20.77 -26.00 13.57
CA ARG A 480 19.93 -27.18 13.83
C ARG A 480 19.56 -27.94 12.55
N THR A 481 19.34 -27.26 11.42
CA THR A 481 19.15 -27.84 10.08
C THR A 481 20.44 -28.41 9.52
N GLY A 482 21.60 -28.06 10.08
CA GLY A 482 22.81 -28.87 9.96
C GLY A 482 22.70 -30.29 10.53
N ARG A 483 21.61 -30.66 11.21
CA ARG A 483 21.39 -32.00 11.79
C ARG A 483 20.02 -32.64 11.56
N THR A 484 18.99 -31.91 11.13
CA THR A 484 17.68 -32.50 10.80
C THR A 484 17.54 -32.67 9.29
N THR A 485 17.59 -33.91 8.81
CA THR A 485 17.45 -34.24 7.39
C THR A 485 16.07 -33.85 6.87
N GLN A 486 15.98 -33.29 5.66
CA GLN A 486 14.74 -32.95 4.94
C GLN A 486 13.67 -34.06 4.98
N SER A 487 14.09 -35.33 5.05
CA SER A 487 13.23 -36.51 5.21
C SER A 487 12.42 -36.53 6.51
N GLN A 488 12.88 -35.87 7.57
CA GLN A 488 12.24 -35.85 8.89
C GLN A 488 11.10 -34.83 8.92
N LEU A 489 11.31 -33.66 8.31
CA LEU A 489 10.26 -32.65 8.09
C LEU A 489 9.15 -33.17 7.18
N LEU A 490 9.50 -33.91 6.12
CA LEU A 490 8.52 -34.58 5.25
C LEU A 490 7.70 -35.64 6.00
N ARG A 491 8.31 -36.42 6.91
CA ARG A 491 7.57 -37.38 7.75
C ARG A 491 6.59 -36.67 8.69
N ASP A 492 7.04 -35.63 9.38
CA ASP A 492 6.19 -34.91 10.33
C ASP A 492 5.01 -34.22 9.61
N ALA A 493 5.24 -33.66 8.43
CA ALA A 493 4.19 -33.07 7.60
C ALA A 493 3.17 -34.10 7.11
N ILE A 494 3.60 -35.31 6.72
CA ILE A 494 2.70 -36.41 6.33
C ILE A 494 1.87 -36.88 7.53
N VAL A 495 2.48 -37.05 8.70
CA VAL A 495 1.78 -37.47 9.92
C VAL A 495 0.75 -36.43 10.37
N LEU A 496 1.11 -35.14 10.34
CA LEU A 496 0.19 -34.05 10.67
C LEU A 496 -0.96 -33.95 9.66
N ARG A 497 -0.68 -34.12 8.36
CA ARG A 497 -1.73 -34.15 7.34
C ARG A 497 -2.72 -35.28 7.58
N GLU A 498 -2.26 -36.47 7.94
CA GLU A 498 -3.16 -37.60 8.24
C GLU A 498 -3.94 -37.43 9.54
N LEU A 499 -3.35 -36.80 10.56
CA LEU A 499 -4.05 -36.52 11.82
C LEU A 499 -5.10 -35.41 11.68
N LEU A 500 -4.88 -34.44 10.80
CA LEU A 500 -5.75 -33.27 10.61
C LEU A 500 -6.78 -33.46 9.48
N SER A 501 -6.57 -34.42 8.59
CA SER A 501 -7.58 -34.83 7.62
C SER A 501 -8.71 -35.54 8.37
N ARG A 502 -9.83 -34.84 8.61
CA ARG A 502 -11.05 -35.47 9.16
C ARG A 502 -11.34 -36.77 8.40
N PRO A 503 -11.73 -37.87 9.07
CA PRO A 503 -12.20 -39.06 8.36
C PRO A 503 -13.31 -38.60 7.42
N ARG A 504 -13.14 -38.86 6.11
CA ARG A 504 -14.22 -38.70 5.12
C ARG A 504 -15.34 -39.65 5.54
N ALA A 505 -16.18 -39.22 6.48
CA ALA A 505 -17.37 -39.92 6.85
C ALA A 505 -18.20 -40.07 5.58
N GLN A 506 -18.58 -41.31 5.31
CA GLN A 506 -19.37 -41.77 4.18
C GLN A 506 -20.77 -41.13 4.18
N VAL A 507 -20.87 -39.83 3.87
CA VAL A 507 -22.14 -39.11 3.74
C VAL A 507 -22.94 -39.58 2.49
N GLY A 508 -22.35 -40.43 1.63
CA GLY A 508 -22.98 -40.88 0.39
C GLY A 508 -23.83 -42.16 0.41
N GLN A 509 -23.80 -43.00 1.47
CA GLN A 509 -24.46 -44.33 1.38
C GLN A 509 -25.76 -44.51 2.18
N ARG A 510 -26.11 -43.61 3.10
CA ARG A 510 -27.41 -43.70 3.83
C ARG A 510 -28.59 -43.06 3.08
N ALA A 511 -28.36 -42.13 2.16
CA ALA A 511 -29.44 -41.51 1.38
C ALA A 511 -30.06 -42.44 0.30
N ARG A 512 -29.40 -43.55 -0.07
CA ARG A 512 -29.91 -44.52 -1.07
C ARG A 512 -30.70 -45.69 -0.49
N ARG A 513 -30.75 -45.88 0.84
CA ARG A 513 -31.56 -46.95 1.46
C ARG A 513 -32.92 -46.49 2.03
N GLY A 514 -33.20 -45.19 2.04
CA GLY A 514 -34.46 -44.63 2.58
C GLY A 514 -35.61 -44.48 1.58
N ARG A 515 -35.41 -44.71 0.27
CA ARG A 515 -36.45 -44.54 -0.77
C ARG A 515 -37.09 -45.84 -1.28
N ALA A 516 -36.82 -46.98 -0.64
CA ALA A 516 -37.38 -48.28 -1.04
C ALA A 516 -38.40 -48.88 -0.04
N SER A 517 -38.91 -48.09 0.92
CA SER A 517 -39.92 -48.57 1.90
C SER A 517 -41.13 -47.65 2.05
N ALA A 518 -41.48 -46.91 1.00
CA ALA A 518 -42.77 -46.24 0.87
C ALA A 518 -43.32 -46.50 -0.55
N LEU A 519 -43.78 -47.74 -0.74
CA LEU A 519 -44.79 -48.15 -1.71
C LEU A 519 -45.83 -48.95 -0.94
#